data_AF-A0A0G0V6I4-F1
#
_entry.id   AF-A0A0G0V6I4-F1
#
_cell.length_a   1.000
_cell.length_b   1.000
_cell.length_c   1.000
_cell.angle_alpha   90.00
_cell.angle_beta   90.00
_cell.angle_gamma   90.00
#
_symmetry.space_group_name_H-M   'P 1'
#
loop_
_entity.id
_entity.type
_entity.pdbx_description
1 polymer ?
#
loop_
_entity_poly.entity_id
_entity_poly.type
_entity_poly.pdbx_seq_one_letter_code
_entity_poly.pdbx_strand_id
1 'polypeptide(L)'
;MSQNHISFLKTLFGENEEARKRVFRSIKAKADARRTLMEKIADWMTARFGSSGFLLLNTILFLSWIFINTGQVKWIPIFDPFPFILLTTIVSLEAIILSIFVLVSQNRTAKVDDLREETDLQLNIISEKEITKLVKMMALLLAKEGIDLSQDPELHKMLRPISEEEIENRLEKEILG
;
A
#
# COMPACT_ATOMS: atom_id res chain seq x y z
N MET A 1 31.37 22.58 27.96
CA MET A 1 30.20 21.72 28.29
C MET A 1 29.16 21.59 27.18
N SER A 2 29.04 22.52 26.23
CA SER A 2 27.99 22.49 25.17
C SER A 2 28.13 21.38 24.10
N GLN A 3 29.35 20.95 23.73
CA GLN A 3 29.54 20.00 22.62
C GLN A 3 29.12 18.54 22.91
N ASN A 4 29.18 18.10 24.17
CA ASN A 4 28.77 16.73 24.53
C ASN A 4 27.26 16.54 24.40
N HIS A 5 26.48 17.60 24.60
CA HIS A 5 25.02 17.53 24.58
C HIS A 5 24.47 17.39 23.14
N ILE A 6 25.10 18.08 22.17
CA ILE A 6 24.73 17.98 20.75
C ILE A 6 25.14 16.62 20.19
N SER A 7 26.29 16.08 20.60
CA SER A 7 26.71 14.73 20.22
C SER A 7 25.76 13.67 20.77
N PHE A 8 25.35 13.76 22.04
CA PHE A 8 24.40 12.83 22.65
C PHE A 8 23.06 12.81 21.92
N LEU A 9 22.51 13.98 21.60
CA LEU A 9 21.24 14.10 20.86
C LEU A 9 21.38 13.55 19.43
N LYS A 10 22.51 13.80 18.76
CA LYS A 10 22.76 13.27 17.41
C LYS A 10 22.89 11.75 17.40
N THR A 11 23.50 11.16 18.43
CA THR A 11 23.56 9.69 18.57
C THR A 11 22.17 9.12 18.90
N LEU A 12 21.41 9.76 19.81
CA LEU A 12 20.08 9.30 20.23
C LEU A 12 19.03 9.35 19.11
N PHE A 13 19.06 10.40 18.26
CA PHE A 13 18.10 10.58 17.17
C PHE A 13 18.60 10.10 15.80
N GLY A 14 19.91 10.22 15.52
CA GLY A 14 20.49 9.90 14.20
C GLY A 14 20.73 8.41 13.96
N GLU A 15 20.98 7.62 15.00
CA GLU A 15 21.19 6.17 14.87
C GLU A 15 19.89 5.43 14.50
N ASN A 16 18.75 5.96 14.97
CA ASN A 16 17.42 5.43 14.69
C ASN A 16 16.99 5.58 13.22
N GLU A 17 17.46 6.61 12.51
CA GLU A 17 17.06 6.84 11.12
C GLU A 17 17.73 5.84 10.16
N GLU A 18 19.01 5.58 10.35
CA GLU A 18 19.76 4.60 9.55
C GLU A 18 19.38 3.15 9.90
N ALA A 19 19.07 2.87 11.17
CA ALA A 19 18.47 1.60 11.57
C ALA A 19 17.12 1.39 10.87
N ARG A 20 16.23 2.38 10.91
CA ARG A 20 14.92 2.35 10.23
C ARG A 20 15.06 2.12 8.73
N LYS A 21 15.91 2.89 8.03
CA LYS A 21 16.15 2.72 6.58
C LYS A 21 16.67 1.33 6.22
N ARG A 22 17.54 0.75 7.05
CA ARG A 22 18.06 -0.62 6.84
C ARG A 22 16.99 -1.67 7.05
N VAL A 23 16.14 -1.51 8.08
CA VAL A 23 15.01 -2.41 8.33
C VAL A 23 14.05 -2.38 7.14
N PHE A 24 13.62 -1.21 6.68
CA PHE A 24 12.74 -1.08 5.52
C PHE A 24 13.34 -1.70 4.24
N ARG A 25 14.61 -1.46 3.95
CA ARG A 25 15.29 -2.10 2.82
C ARG A 25 15.35 -3.63 2.95
N SER A 26 15.61 -4.14 4.16
CA SER A 26 15.68 -5.58 4.43
C SER A 26 14.33 -6.28 4.28
N ILE A 27 13.23 -5.62 4.69
CA ILE A 27 11.87 -6.11 4.56
C ILE A 27 11.47 -6.14 3.07
N LYS A 28 11.72 -5.06 2.34
CA LYS A 28 11.46 -5.00 0.89
C LYS A 28 12.24 -6.08 0.14
N ALA A 29 13.52 -6.26 0.47
CA ALA A 29 14.35 -7.30 -0.14
C ALA A 29 13.86 -8.72 0.18
N LYS A 30 13.42 -8.99 1.42
CA LYS A 30 12.84 -10.29 1.79
C LYS A 30 11.48 -10.55 1.12
N ALA A 31 10.64 -9.52 0.99
CA ALA A 31 9.38 -9.60 0.26
C ALA A 31 9.62 -9.89 -1.23
N ASP A 32 10.63 -9.25 -1.84
CA ASP A 32 11.00 -9.49 -3.24
C ASP A 32 11.65 -10.87 -3.44
N ALA A 33 12.37 -11.39 -2.46
CA ALA A 33 13.01 -12.70 -2.52
C ALA A 33 12.02 -13.89 -2.43
N ARG A 34 10.85 -13.70 -1.80
CA ARG A 34 9.81 -14.74 -1.70
C ARG A 34 8.87 -14.78 -2.91
N ARG A 35 9.08 -13.91 -3.91
CA ARG A 35 8.22 -13.85 -5.10
C ARG A 35 8.32 -15.11 -5.94
N THR A 36 7.17 -15.71 -6.21
CA THR A 36 7.02 -16.78 -7.18
C THR A 36 7.29 -16.29 -8.60
N LEU A 37 7.62 -17.20 -9.51
CA LEU A 37 7.81 -16.90 -10.94
C LEU A 37 6.56 -16.22 -11.55
N MET A 38 5.37 -16.65 -11.14
CA MET A 38 4.10 -16.08 -11.62
C MET A 38 3.88 -14.64 -11.14
N GLU A 39 4.26 -14.31 -9.90
CA GLU A 39 4.17 -12.94 -9.40
C GLU A 39 5.16 -11.99 -10.11
N LYS A 40 6.35 -12.49 -10.47
CA LYS A 40 7.32 -11.71 -11.27
C LYS A 40 6.81 -11.43 -12.68
N ILE A 41 6.18 -12.43 -13.31
CA ILE A 41 5.57 -12.27 -14.63
C ILE A 41 4.36 -11.33 -14.54
N ALA A 42 3.50 -11.49 -13.53
CA ALA A 42 2.34 -10.63 -13.33
C ALA A 42 2.74 -9.16 -13.15
N ASP A 43 3.74 -8.84 -12.31
CA ASP A 43 4.20 -7.45 -12.13
C ASP A 43 4.82 -6.87 -13.43
N TRP A 44 5.57 -7.67 -14.19
CA TRP A 44 6.11 -7.24 -15.48
C TRP A 44 5.00 -6.95 -16.50
N MET A 45 4.00 -7.84 -16.56
CA MET A 45 2.81 -7.70 -17.38
C MET A 45 2.03 -6.44 -16.97
N THR A 46 1.70 -6.27 -15.68
CA THR A 46 0.98 -5.10 -15.16
C THR A 46 1.71 -3.79 -15.45
N ALA A 47 3.04 -3.74 -15.28
CA ALA A 47 3.84 -2.56 -15.62
C ALA A 47 3.80 -2.24 -17.13
N ARG A 48 3.72 -3.27 -17.99
CA ARG A 48 3.67 -3.08 -19.44
C ARG A 48 2.28 -2.74 -19.96
N PHE A 49 1.24 -3.36 -19.41
CA PHE A 49 -0.16 -3.17 -19.78
C PHE A 49 -0.81 -1.94 -19.15
N GLY A 50 -0.37 -1.53 -17.97
CA GLY A 50 -0.79 -0.28 -17.33
C GLY A 50 -0.17 0.98 -17.94
N SER A 51 0.73 0.83 -18.92
CA SER A 51 1.33 1.96 -19.62
C SER A 51 0.39 2.49 -20.69
N SER A 52 0.26 3.82 -20.77
CA SER A 52 -0.47 4.53 -21.84
C SER A 52 0.01 4.13 -23.25
N GLY A 53 1.27 3.69 -23.38
CA GLY A 53 1.82 3.19 -24.64
C GLY A 53 1.25 1.85 -25.12
N PHE A 54 0.82 0.97 -24.21
CA PHE A 54 0.18 -0.31 -24.60
C PHE A 54 -1.23 -0.08 -25.17
N LEU A 55 -1.98 0.83 -24.56
CA LEU A 55 -3.30 1.22 -25.06
C LEU A 55 -3.20 1.84 -26.47
N LEU A 56 -2.22 2.72 -26.68
CA LEU A 56 -1.97 3.33 -27.99
C LEU A 56 -1.58 2.28 -29.05
N LEU A 57 -0.69 1.33 -28.69
CA LEU A 57 -0.29 0.25 -29.58
C LEU A 57 -1.50 -0.59 -30.04
N ASN A 58 -2.36 -0.99 -29.10
CA ASN A 58 -3.57 -1.76 -29.42
C ASN A 58 -4.54 -0.99 -30.30
N THR A 59 -4.73 0.30 -30.00
CA THR A 59 -5.61 1.16 -30.79
C THR A 59 -5.11 1.26 -32.24
N ILE A 60 -3.81 1.47 -32.44
CA ILE A 60 -3.21 1.52 -33.78
C ILE A 60 -3.33 0.15 -34.48
N LEU A 61 -3.12 -0.95 -33.76
CA LEU A 61 -3.25 -2.30 -34.31
C LEU A 61 -4.67 -2.57 -34.78
N PHE A 62 -5.70 -2.26 -33.97
CA PHE A 62 -7.10 -2.44 -34.32
C PHE A 62 -7.50 -1.56 -35.51
N LEU A 63 -7.10 -0.28 -35.52
CA LEU A 63 -7.35 0.61 -36.66
C LEU A 63 -6.69 0.08 -37.94
N SER A 64 -5.45 -0.40 -37.84
CA SER A 64 -4.73 -0.99 -38.97
C SER A 64 -5.43 -2.26 -39.49
N TRP A 65 -5.91 -3.12 -38.58
CA TRP A 65 -6.64 -4.33 -38.93
C TRP A 65 -7.93 -4.04 -39.69
N ILE A 66 -8.71 -3.06 -39.22
CA ILE A 66 -9.95 -2.62 -39.87
C ILE A 66 -9.63 -2.00 -41.24
N PHE A 67 -8.59 -1.17 -41.34
CA PHE A 67 -8.22 -0.53 -42.61
C PHE A 67 -7.77 -1.55 -43.68
N ILE A 68 -7.05 -2.60 -43.27
CA ILE A 68 -6.64 -3.68 -44.17
C ILE A 68 -7.85 -4.52 -44.62
N ASN A 69 -8.75 -4.88 -43.68
CA ASN A 69 -9.89 -5.74 -43.97
C ASN A 69 -11.10 -5.04 -44.61
N THR A 70 -11.11 -3.71 -44.69
CA THR A 70 -12.11 -2.93 -45.44
C THR A 70 -11.84 -2.87 -46.95
N GLY A 71 -10.82 -3.59 -47.43
CA GLY A 71 -10.55 -3.74 -48.88
C GLY A 71 -9.93 -2.50 -49.53
N GLN A 72 -9.49 -1.51 -48.74
CA GLN A 72 -8.78 -0.33 -49.26
C GLN A 72 -7.35 -0.67 -49.72
N VAL A 73 -6.80 -1.79 -49.27
CA VAL A 73 -5.47 -2.27 -49.63
C VAL A 73 -5.59 -3.31 -50.75
N LYS A 74 -5.46 -2.86 -52.01
CA LYS A 74 -5.58 -3.72 -53.22
C LYS A 74 -4.64 -4.93 -53.29
N TRP A 75 -3.59 -4.97 -52.46
CA TRP A 75 -2.56 -6.02 -52.46
C TRP A 75 -2.79 -7.12 -51.42
N ILE A 76 -3.75 -6.96 -50.50
CA ILE A 76 -4.02 -7.92 -49.43
C ILE A 76 -5.44 -8.47 -49.60
N PRO A 77 -5.64 -9.80 -49.72
CA PRO A 77 -6.97 -10.38 -49.74
C PRO A 77 -7.68 -10.14 -48.40
N ILE A 78 -8.97 -9.80 -48.45
CA ILE A 78 -9.80 -9.62 -47.26
C ILE A 78 -9.90 -10.98 -46.55
N PHE A 79 -9.35 -11.07 -45.34
CA PHE A 79 -9.25 -12.32 -44.60
C PHE A 79 -10.18 -12.36 -43.38
N ASP A 80 -10.56 -11.20 -42.84
CA ASP A 80 -11.52 -11.05 -41.73
C ASP A 80 -12.61 -10.05 -42.15
N PRO A 81 -13.59 -10.46 -42.97
CA PRO A 81 -14.68 -9.59 -43.41
C PRO A 81 -15.57 -9.19 -42.22
N PHE A 82 -16.25 -8.05 -42.34
CA PHE A 82 -17.25 -7.61 -41.36
C PHE A 82 -18.25 -8.75 -41.10
N PRO A 83 -18.43 -9.22 -39.85
CA PRO A 83 -18.27 -8.51 -38.57
C PRO A 83 -16.93 -8.68 -37.81
N PHE A 84 -15.82 -9.05 -38.47
CA PHE A 84 -14.48 -9.20 -37.85
C PHE A 84 -14.43 -10.27 -36.74
N ILE A 85 -14.82 -11.51 -37.07
CA ILE A 85 -14.91 -12.60 -36.09
C ILE A 85 -13.54 -13.00 -35.53
N LEU A 86 -12.48 -12.95 -36.35
CA LEU A 86 -11.13 -13.31 -35.93
C LEU A 86 -10.58 -12.27 -34.95
N LEU A 87 -10.72 -10.99 -35.29
CA LEU A 87 -10.33 -9.90 -34.40
C LEU A 87 -11.05 -10.01 -33.05
N THR A 88 -12.37 -10.17 -33.08
CA THR A 88 -13.20 -10.25 -31.86
C THR A 88 -12.79 -11.44 -30.98
N THR A 89 -12.49 -12.58 -31.60
CA THR A 89 -12.05 -13.79 -30.86
C THR A 89 -10.70 -13.55 -30.19
N ILE A 90 -9.73 -12.98 -30.91
CA ILE A 90 -8.40 -12.69 -30.36
C ILE A 90 -8.49 -11.66 -29.23
N VAL A 91 -9.22 -10.56 -29.43
CA VAL A 91 -9.38 -9.50 -28.43
C VAL A 91 -10.10 -10.00 -27.17
N SER A 92 -11.11 -10.86 -27.31
CA SER A 92 -11.81 -11.44 -26.15
C SER A 92 -10.89 -12.35 -25.33
N LEU A 93 -10.07 -13.17 -25.99
CA LEU A 93 -9.07 -14.01 -25.31
C LEU A 93 -8.01 -13.17 -24.61
N GLU A 94 -7.50 -12.13 -25.29
CA GLU A 94 -6.54 -11.19 -24.72
C GLU A 94 -7.11 -10.51 -23.47
N ALA A 95 -8.35 -10.04 -23.52
CA ALA A 95 -9.02 -9.40 -22.39
C ALA A 95 -9.17 -10.32 -21.17
N ILE A 96 -9.47 -11.61 -21.38
CA ILE A 96 -9.55 -12.60 -20.29
C ILE A 96 -8.18 -12.77 -19.62
N ILE A 97 -7.12 -12.93 -20.42
CA ILE A 97 -5.75 -13.09 -19.93
C ILE A 97 -5.31 -11.85 -19.13
N LEU A 98 -5.58 -10.65 -19.65
CA LEU A 98 -5.30 -9.39 -18.96
C LEU A 98 -6.04 -9.29 -17.63
N SER A 99 -7.33 -9.64 -17.61
CA SER A 99 -8.15 -9.60 -16.39
C SER A 99 -7.62 -10.53 -15.31
N ILE A 100 -7.13 -11.72 -15.69
CA ILE A 100 -6.48 -12.66 -14.74
C ILE A 100 -5.20 -12.05 -14.16
N PHE A 101 -4.34 -11.45 -15.00
CA PHE A 101 -3.11 -10.81 -14.50
C PHE A 101 -3.41 -9.65 -13.56
N VAL A 102 -4.41 -8.83 -13.89
CA VAL A 102 -4.89 -7.75 -13.03
C VAL A 102 -5.39 -8.33 -11.70
N LEU A 103 -6.21 -9.38 -11.73
CA LEU A 103 -6.74 -9.98 -10.50
C LEU A 103 -5.65 -10.59 -9.61
N VAL A 104 -4.65 -11.25 -10.21
CA VAL A 104 -3.49 -11.77 -9.46
C VAL A 104 -2.70 -10.62 -8.82
N SER A 105 -2.47 -9.54 -9.56
CA SER A 105 -1.77 -8.35 -9.06
C SER A 105 -2.57 -7.66 -7.94
N GLN A 106 -3.89 -7.57 -8.08
CA GLN A 106 -4.80 -7.04 -7.06
C GLN A 106 -4.80 -7.91 -5.80
N ASN A 107 -4.95 -9.23 -5.92
CA ASN A 107 -4.93 -10.15 -4.78
C ASN A 107 -3.60 -10.08 -4.01
N ARG A 108 -2.48 -9.91 -4.72
CA ARG A 108 -1.17 -9.68 -4.09
C ARG A 108 -1.13 -8.35 -3.34
N THR A 109 -1.64 -7.28 -3.95
CA THR A 109 -1.65 -5.94 -3.33
C THR A 109 -2.53 -5.95 -2.07
N ALA A 110 -3.73 -6.55 -2.14
CA ALA A 110 -4.62 -6.71 -1.00
C ALA A 110 -3.94 -7.42 0.18
N LYS A 111 -3.25 -8.54 -0.04
CA LYS A 111 -2.51 -9.23 1.04
C LYS A 111 -1.41 -8.36 1.68
N VAL A 112 -0.75 -7.51 0.90
CA VAL A 112 0.28 -6.60 1.42
C VAL A 112 -0.37 -5.46 2.20
N ASP A 113 -1.49 -4.94 1.71
CA ASP A 113 -2.25 -3.89 2.37
C ASP A 113 -2.85 -4.39 3.70
N ASP A 114 -3.42 -5.61 3.75
CA ASP A 114 -3.92 -6.23 4.98
C ASP A 114 -2.82 -6.36 6.05
N LEU A 115 -1.64 -6.88 5.68
CA LEU A 115 -0.50 -7.01 6.59
C LEU A 115 0.02 -5.66 7.08
N ARG A 116 -0.01 -4.65 6.20
CA ARG A 116 0.39 -3.29 6.54
C ARG A 116 -0.60 -2.67 7.51
N GLU A 117 -1.90 -2.83 7.27
CA GLU A 117 -2.96 -2.36 8.14
C GLU A 117 -2.86 -3.00 9.54
N GLU A 118 -2.68 -4.32 9.62
CA GLU A 118 -2.46 -5.00 10.91
C GLU A 118 -1.23 -4.44 11.65
N THR A 119 -0.13 -4.24 10.94
CA THR A 119 1.10 -3.68 11.52
C THR A 119 0.90 -2.24 11.99
N ASP A 120 0.25 -1.41 11.18
CA ASP A 120 -0.02 0.00 11.48
C ASP A 120 -0.96 0.11 12.70
N LEU A 121 -1.98 -0.76 12.81
CA LEU A 121 -2.83 -0.87 13.99
C LEU A 121 -2.03 -1.23 15.25
N GLN A 122 -1.16 -2.25 15.18
CA GLN A 122 -0.31 -2.62 16.31
C GLN A 122 0.64 -1.50 16.74
N LEU A 123 1.27 -0.81 15.78
CA LEU A 123 2.14 0.33 16.05
C LEU A 123 1.37 1.50 16.67
N ASN A 124 0.14 1.76 16.24
CA ASN A 124 -0.72 2.78 16.83
C ASN A 124 -1.05 2.45 18.29
N ILE A 125 -1.45 1.20 18.59
CA ILE A 125 -1.73 0.76 19.96
C ILE A 125 -0.49 0.91 20.87
N ILE A 126 0.69 0.54 20.36
CA ILE A 126 1.95 0.70 21.11
C ILE A 126 2.24 2.19 21.33
N SER A 127 2.11 3.03 20.30
CA SER A 127 2.35 4.46 20.37
C SER A 127 1.41 5.13 21.38
N GLU A 128 0.13 4.77 21.39
CA GLU A 128 -0.84 5.27 22.37
C GLU A 128 -0.48 4.85 23.80
N LYS A 129 -0.06 3.60 24.01
CA LYS A 129 0.44 3.13 25.32
C LYS A 129 1.67 3.92 25.77
N GLU A 130 2.60 4.19 24.87
CA GLU A 130 3.80 4.99 25.15
C GLU A 130 3.45 6.45 25.46
N ILE A 131 2.57 7.08 24.67
CA ILE A 131 2.06 8.44 24.92
C ILE A 131 1.38 8.50 26.28
N THR A 132 0.48 7.56 26.58
CA THR A 132 -0.21 7.48 27.88
C THR A 132 0.79 7.36 29.03
N LYS A 133 1.85 6.56 28.84
CA LYS A 133 2.93 6.42 29.83
C LYS A 133 3.70 7.72 30.02
N LEU A 134 4.01 8.44 28.93
CA LEU A 134 4.67 9.75 29.00
C LEU A 134 3.79 10.78 29.72
N VAL A 135 2.49 10.82 29.40
CA VAL A 135 1.52 11.69 30.08
C VAL A 135 1.44 11.35 31.57
N LYS A 136 1.40 10.06 31.95
CA LYS A 136 1.48 9.62 33.36
C LYS A 136 2.75 10.10 34.04
N MET A 137 3.90 9.94 33.40
CA MET A 137 5.18 10.39 33.96
C MET A 137 5.21 11.91 34.13
N MET A 138 4.70 12.68 33.16
CA MET A 138 4.58 14.13 33.26
C MET A 138 3.64 14.56 34.39
N ALA A 139 2.49 13.90 34.53
CA ALA A 139 1.56 14.17 35.61
C ALA A 139 2.20 13.91 36.98
N LEU A 140 2.97 12.83 37.14
CA LEU A 140 3.69 12.54 38.38
C LEU A 140 4.76 13.60 38.70
N LEU A 141 5.45 14.13 37.69
CA LEU A 141 6.43 15.21 37.88
C LEU A 141 5.75 16.51 38.31
N LEU A 142 4.67 16.92 37.62
CA LEU A 142 3.92 18.14 37.93
C LEU A 142 3.28 18.06 39.33
N ALA A 143 2.73 16.90 39.71
CA ALA A 143 2.20 16.67 41.05
C ALA A 143 3.29 16.80 42.14
N LYS A 144 4.52 16.33 41.86
CA LYS A 144 5.66 16.49 42.78
C LYS A 144 6.06 17.95 42.97
N GLU A 145 5.91 18.78 41.94
CA GLU A 145 6.14 20.23 41.99
C GLU A 145 4.98 21.00 42.65
N GLY A 146 3.95 20.31 43.16
CA GLY A 146 2.82 20.91 43.88
C GLY A 146 1.74 21.50 42.98
N ILE A 147 1.76 21.18 41.69
CA ILE A 147 0.73 21.61 40.73
C ILE A 147 -0.47 20.66 40.86
N ASP A 148 -1.64 21.21 41.17
CA ASP A 148 -2.88 20.43 41.25
C ASP A 148 -3.40 20.12 39.85
N LEU A 149 -3.34 18.84 39.48
CA LEU A 149 -3.81 18.31 38.21
C LEU A 149 -5.25 17.75 38.29
N SER A 150 -5.86 17.77 39.47
CA SER A 150 -7.17 17.15 39.73
C SER A 150 -8.31 17.82 38.94
N GLN A 151 -8.12 19.09 38.55
CA GLN A 151 -9.09 19.90 37.84
C GLN A 151 -8.96 19.83 36.32
N ASP A 152 -8.00 19.08 35.77
CA ASP A 152 -7.83 18.94 34.31
C ASP A 152 -8.63 17.75 33.77
N PRO A 153 -9.80 17.99 33.13
CA PRO A 153 -10.63 16.93 32.56
C PRO A 153 -10.03 16.31 31.30
N GLU A 154 -9.14 17.02 30.59
CA GLU A 154 -8.49 16.53 29.38
C GLU A 154 -7.39 15.54 29.74
N LEU A 155 -6.58 15.86 30.75
CA LEU A 155 -5.60 14.93 31.31
C LEU A 155 -6.27 13.64 31.82
N HIS A 156 -7.40 13.74 32.51
CA HIS A 156 -8.17 12.58 32.96
C HIS A 156 -8.66 11.71 31.80
N LYS A 157 -8.96 12.28 30.63
CA LYS A 157 -9.30 11.52 29.42
C LYS A 157 -8.07 10.83 28.84
N MET A 158 -6.94 11.53 28.73
CA MET A 158 -5.69 10.98 28.19
C MET A 158 -5.08 9.87 29.05
N LEU A 159 -5.34 9.89 30.37
CA LEU A 159 -4.86 8.88 31.30
C LEU A 159 -5.69 7.58 31.31
N ARG A 160 -6.90 7.61 30.70
CA ARG A 160 -7.71 6.39 30.60
C ARG A 160 -6.97 5.40 29.70
N PRO A 161 -6.76 4.17 30.17
CA PRO A 161 -6.31 3.13 29.27
C PRO A 161 -7.36 2.99 28.17
N ILE A 162 -6.93 3.09 26.92
CA ILE A 162 -7.75 2.65 25.80
C ILE A 162 -7.91 1.15 26.01
N SER A 163 -9.10 0.74 26.44
CA SER A 163 -9.39 -0.67 26.68
C SER A 163 -9.44 -1.38 25.34
N GLU A 164 -8.96 -2.62 25.28
CA GLU A 164 -9.10 -3.48 24.11
C GLU A 164 -10.56 -3.57 23.66
N GLU A 165 -11.49 -3.50 24.62
CA GLU A 165 -12.94 -3.43 24.44
C GLU A 165 -13.43 -2.16 23.72
N GLU A 166 -12.77 -1.00 23.87
CA GLU A 166 -13.13 0.22 23.12
C GLU A 166 -12.60 0.18 21.69
N ILE A 167 -11.47 -0.48 21.46
CA ILE A 167 -10.95 -0.75 20.11
C ILE A 167 -11.88 -1.74 19.39
N GLU A 168 -12.26 -2.83 20.05
CA GLU A 168 -13.18 -3.84 19.54
C GLU A 168 -14.55 -3.23 19.19
N ASN A 169 -15.15 -2.45 20.10
CA ASN A 169 -16.42 -1.77 19.85
C ASN A 169 -16.35 -0.75 18.69
N ARG A 170 -15.21 -0.09 18.46
CA ARG A 170 -15.03 0.84 17.33
C ARG A 170 -14.92 0.08 16.02
N LEU A 171 -14.13 -0.99 15.99
CA LEU A 171 -14.00 -1.86 14.82
C LEU A 171 -15.33 -2.53 14.47
N GLU A 172 -16.07 -3.04 15.45
CA GLU A 172 -17.40 -3.63 15.22
C GLU A 172 -18.38 -2.61 14.63
N LYS A 173 -18.39 -1.36 15.13
CA LYS A 173 -19.22 -0.30 14.57
C LYS A 173 -18.87 0.08 13.14
N GLU A 174 -17.61 0.01 12.77
CA GLU A 174 -17.13 0.39 11.44
C GLU A 174 -17.32 -0.75 10.42
N ILE A 175 -17.35 -2.01 10.88
CA ILE A 175 -17.64 -3.19 10.06
C ILE A 175 -19.15 -3.45 9.90
N LEU A 176 -19.96 -3.21 10.95
CA LEU A 176 -21.39 -3.51 10.98
C LEU A 176 -22.31 -2.30 10.73
N GLY A 177 -21.75 -1.09 10.66
CA GLY A 177 -22.46 0.16 10.36
C GLY A 177 -22.46 0.48 8.87
#